data_AF-A0A822J2G2-F1
#
_entry.id   AF-A0A822J2G2-F1
#
_cell.length_a   1.000
_cell.length_b   1.000
_cell.length_c   1.000
_cell.angle_alpha   90.00
_cell.angle_beta   90.00
_cell.angle_gamma   90.00
#
_symmetry.space_group_name_H-M   'P 1'
#
loop_
_entity.id
_entity.type
_entity.pdbx_description
1 polymer ?
#
loop_
_entity_poly.entity_id
_entity_poly.type
_entity_poly.pdbx_seq_one_letter_code
_entity_poly.pdbx_strand_id
1 'polypeptide(L)'
;MWLKLRLYLIMAILFAIVYGLVAFAANYMGISGFFFYGVLATVMMLIQYMIGPKMVEWSMGVHYVTEAEYPALHRMVTELARDAGIPKPRIGIARIPIPNAFAFGRWAKDGRVCVTEGIMNLLNEKELRAVLAHEISHLKHKDVAIITMISVIPMICWYFAWNQLFSGGRERGNGILIGIVALIIYLITNLLVLYVSRIREYYADEGAVKLGSSPHHLASALYKLVYGSARVSKE
;
A
#
# COMPACT_ATOMS: atom_id res chain seq x y z
N MET A 1 0.94 18.48 18.75
CA MET A 1 2.38 18.15 18.86
C MET A 1 2.65 16.92 19.73
N TRP A 2 2.01 16.82 20.90
CA TRP A 2 2.17 15.72 21.86
C TRP A 2 1.80 14.30 21.35
N LEU A 3 0.75 14.19 20.52
CA LEU A 3 0.36 12.93 19.88
C LEU A 3 1.43 12.37 18.92
N LYS A 4 2.03 13.24 18.10
CA LYS A 4 3.10 12.86 17.18
C LYS A 4 4.33 12.38 17.95
N LEU A 5 4.68 13.05 19.05
CA LEU A 5 5.79 12.66 19.92
C LEU A 5 5.56 11.28 20.56
N ARG A 6 4.36 11.02 21.10
CA ARG A 6 4.00 9.70 21.66
C ARG A 6 4.08 8.60 20.62
N LEU A 7 3.56 8.85 19.41
CA LEU A 7 3.65 7.90 18.30
C LEU A 7 5.11 7.60 17.95
N TYR A 8 5.94 8.63 17.78
CA TYR A 8 7.37 8.45 17.48
C TYR A 8 8.13 7.72 18.59
N LEU A 9 7.82 8.00 19.86
CA LEU A 9 8.41 7.29 21.00
C LEU A 9 8.00 5.82 21.02
N ILE A 10 6.72 5.51 20.85
CA ILE A 10 6.22 4.12 20.79
C ILE A 10 6.87 3.39 19.62
N MET A 11 6.93 4.02 18.45
CA MET A 11 7.60 3.45 17.27
C MET A 11 9.08 3.20 17.51
N ALA A 12 9.80 4.15 18.14
CA ALA A 12 11.21 4.01 18.45
C ALA A 12 11.47 2.89 19.48
N ILE A 13 10.63 2.77 20.50
CA ILE A 13 10.72 1.72 21.52
C ILE A 13 10.43 0.35 20.90
N LEU A 14 9.36 0.22 20.10
CA LEU A 14 9.04 -1.03 19.41
C LEU A 14 10.18 -1.45 18.48
N PHE A 15 10.76 -0.51 17.73
CA PHE A 15 11.89 -0.78 16.85
C PHE A 15 13.13 -1.20 17.65
N ALA A 16 13.43 -0.53 18.76
CA ALA A 16 14.53 -0.89 19.65
C ALA A 16 14.36 -2.27 20.29
N ILE A 17 13.14 -2.64 20.68
CA ILE A 17 12.82 -3.98 21.21
C ILE A 17 13.02 -5.04 20.14
N VAL A 18 12.47 -4.85 18.94
CA VAL A 18 12.61 -5.80 17.83
C VAL A 18 14.09 -5.95 17.43
N TYR A 19 14.80 -4.84 17.27
CA TYR A 19 16.23 -4.85 16.97
C TYR A 19 17.05 -5.50 18.08
N GLY A 20 16.77 -5.20 19.34
CA GLY A 20 17.43 -5.79 20.50
C GLY A 20 17.21 -7.30 20.59
N LEU A 21 15.99 -7.78 20.34
CA LEU A 21 15.67 -9.22 20.27
C LEU A 21 16.45 -9.91 19.16
N VAL A 22 16.47 -9.30 17.97
CA VAL A 22 17.21 -9.81 16.81
C VAL A 22 18.71 -9.86 17.08
N ALA A 23 19.28 -8.80 17.63
CA ALA A 23 20.71 -8.71 17.92
C ALA A 23 21.14 -9.65 19.06
N PHE A 24 20.28 -9.84 20.07
CA PHE A 24 20.47 -10.79 21.15
C PHE A 24 20.44 -12.24 20.64
N ALA A 25 19.43 -12.59 19.82
CA ALA A 25 19.36 -13.90 19.19
C ALA A 25 20.56 -14.18 18.28
N ALA A 26 21.00 -13.17 17.49
CA ALA A 26 22.18 -13.27 16.64
C ALA A 26 23.47 -13.53 17.45
N ASN A 27 23.65 -12.82 18.57
CA ASN A 27 24.77 -13.03 19.48
C ASN A 27 24.73 -14.41 20.13
N TYR A 28 23.55 -14.84 20.61
CA TYR A 28 23.38 -16.14 21.26
C TYR A 28 23.71 -17.32 20.34
N MET A 29 23.39 -17.19 19.04
CA MET A 29 23.73 -18.20 18.03
C MET A 29 25.18 -18.10 17.53
N GLY A 30 25.97 -17.12 18.01
CA GLY A 30 27.35 -16.88 17.57
C GLY A 30 27.49 -16.39 16.13
N ILE A 31 26.39 -15.89 15.53
CA ILE A 31 26.36 -15.49 14.12
C ILE A 31 26.40 -13.97 14.01
N SER A 32 27.60 -13.41 14.03
CA SER A 32 27.85 -11.98 13.76
C SER A 32 28.42 -11.80 12.36
N GLY A 33 27.57 -11.83 11.33
CA GLY A 33 28.02 -11.67 9.95
C GLY A 33 27.00 -10.94 9.09
N PHE A 34 27.50 -10.13 8.14
CA PHE A 34 26.68 -9.48 7.11
C PHE A 34 25.73 -10.47 6.42
N PHE A 35 26.16 -11.72 6.23
CA PHE A 35 25.35 -12.81 5.68
C PHE A 35 24.12 -13.13 6.53
N PHE A 36 24.23 -13.17 7.87
CA PHE A 36 23.10 -13.44 8.75
C PHE A 36 22.08 -12.30 8.73
N TYR A 37 22.53 -11.04 8.82
CA TYR A 37 21.63 -9.90 8.70
C TYR A 37 21.00 -9.81 7.31
N GLY A 38 21.72 -10.17 6.25
CA GLY A 38 21.17 -10.27 4.89
C GLY A 38 20.10 -11.36 4.75
N VAL A 39 20.36 -12.55 5.30
CA VAL A 39 19.38 -13.65 5.34
C VAL A 39 18.17 -13.26 6.19
N LEU A 40 18.38 -12.70 7.38
CA LEU A 40 17.31 -12.27 8.27
C LEU A 40 16.45 -11.17 7.63
N ALA A 41 17.07 -10.15 7.04
CA ALA A 41 16.34 -9.08 6.34
C ALA A 41 15.52 -9.65 5.18
N THR A 42 16.08 -10.61 4.44
CA THR A 42 15.37 -11.30 3.34
C THR A 42 14.20 -12.11 3.89
N VAL A 43 14.40 -12.87 4.97
CA VAL A 43 13.35 -13.64 5.64
C VAL A 43 12.25 -12.72 6.16
N MET A 44 12.59 -11.62 6.82
CA MET A 44 11.61 -10.63 7.29
C MET A 44 10.85 -9.99 6.13
N MET A 45 11.53 -9.66 5.03
CA MET A 45 10.89 -9.11 3.83
C MET A 45 9.91 -10.12 3.20
N LEU A 46 10.28 -11.40 3.13
CA LEU A 46 9.40 -12.47 2.66
C LEU A 46 8.19 -12.65 3.59
N ILE A 47 8.41 -12.67 4.91
CA ILE A 47 7.33 -12.75 5.90
C ILE A 47 6.38 -11.57 5.74
N GLN A 48 6.90 -10.34 5.65
CA GLN A 48 6.09 -9.14 5.47
C GLN A 48 5.32 -9.16 4.15
N TYR A 49 5.94 -9.62 3.06
CA TYR A 49 5.27 -9.82 1.77
C TYR A 49 4.15 -10.87 1.85
N MET A 50 4.34 -11.95 2.62
CA MET A 50 3.33 -13.00 2.80
C MET A 50 2.17 -12.56 3.71
N ILE A 51 2.46 -11.82 4.77
CA ILE A 51 1.49 -11.39 5.79
C ILE A 51 0.77 -10.10 5.39
N GLY A 52 1.37 -9.26 4.54
CA GLY A 52 0.83 -7.95 4.14
C GLY A 52 -0.66 -7.95 3.77
N PRO A 53 -1.12 -8.82 2.84
CA PRO A 53 -2.55 -8.88 2.50
C PRO A 53 -3.45 -9.25 3.68
N LYS A 54 -3.00 -10.13 4.58
CA LYS A 54 -3.75 -10.50 5.80
C LYS A 54 -3.78 -9.35 6.81
N MET A 55 -2.70 -8.58 6.93
CA MET A 55 -2.70 -7.38 7.77
C MET A 55 -3.72 -6.35 7.30
N VAL A 56 -3.83 -6.13 5.98
CA VAL A 56 -4.84 -5.24 5.42
C VAL A 56 -6.25 -5.76 5.72
N GLU A 57 -6.51 -7.06 5.52
CA GLU A 57 -7.80 -7.68 5.86
C GLU A 57 -8.19 -7.45 7.32
N TRP A 58 -7.27 -7.71 8.25
CA TRP A 58 -7.53 -7.57 9.68
C TRP A 58 -7.67 -6.11 10.11
N SER A 59 -6.81 -5.23 9.61
CA SER A 59 -6.86 -3.80 9.94
C SER A 59 -8.14 -3.14 9.47
N MET A 60 -8.71 -3.61 8.35
CA MET A 60 -9.92 -3.04 7.76
C MET A 60 -11.19 -3.82 8.14
N GLY A 61 -11.08 -4.93 8.88
CA GLY A 61 -12.22 -5.77 9.24
C GLY A 61 -12.95 -6.33 8.02
N VAL A 62 -12.20 -6.81 7.02
CA VAL A 62 -12.77 -7.30 5.76
C VAL A 62 -13.48 -8.63 5.96
N HIS A 63 -14.75 -8.68 5.57
CA HIS A 63 -15.53 -9.91 5.47
C HIS A 63 -15.74 -10.28 4.01
N TYR A 64 -15.26 -11.45 3.60
CA TYR A 64 -15.51 -11.97 2.26
C TYR A 64 -16.97 -12.38 2.11
N VAL A 65 -17.58 -11.91 1.03
CA VAL A 65 -19.00 -12.15 0.76
C VAL A 65 -19.20 -13.12 -0.37
N THR A 66 -20.33 -13.82 -0.33
CA THR A 66 -20.78 -14.73 -1.37
C THR A 66 -21.69 -14.02 -2.37
N GLU A 67 -21.87 -14.66 -3.54
CA GLU A 67 -22.75 -14.13 -4.60
C GLU A 67 -24.23 -14.10 -4.18
N ALA A 68 -24.61 -14.93 -3.21
CA ALA A 68 -25.96 -14.93 -2.63
C ALA A 68 -26.21 -13.71 -1.72
N GLU A 69 -25.17 -13.22 -1.02
CA GLU A 69 -25.29 -12.07 -0.12
C GLU A 69 -25.29 -10.74 -0.89
N TYR A 70 -24.39 -10.59 -1.87
CA TYR A 70 -24.23 -9.34 -2.66
C TYR A 70 -24.18 -9.62 -4.17
N PRO A 71 -25.31 -10.01 -4.79
CA PRO A 71 -25.34 -10.43 -6.19
C PRO A 71 -24.98 -9.30 -7.16
N ALA A 72 -25.43 -8.07 -6.91
CA ALA A 72 -25.13 -6.92 -7.77
C ALA A 72 -23.62 -6.58 -7.78
N LEU A 73 -22.99 -6.59 -6.60
CA LEU A 73 -21.55 -6.35 -6.46
C LEU A 73 -20.73 -7.45 -7.14
N HIS A 74 -21.10 -8.72 -6.92
CA HIS A 74 -20.48 -9.85 -7.58
C HIS A 74 -20.61 -9.77 -9.11
N ARG A 75 -21.78 -9.37 -9.63
CA ARG A 75 -21.99 -9.20 -11.06
C ARG A 75 -21.08 -8.12 -11.64
N MET A 76 -21.07 -6.91 -11.05
CA MET A 76 -20.22 -5.80 -11.51
C MET A 76 -18.74 -6.20 -11.56
N VAL A 77 -18.21 -6.78 -10.47
CA VAL A 77 -16.80 -7.20 -10.41
C VAL A 77 -16.51 -8.33 -11.39
N THR A 78 -17.43 -9.27 -11.59
CA THR A 78 -17.25 -10.38 -12.55
C THR A 78 -17.18 -9.86 -13.98
N GLU A 79 -18.07 -8.97 -14.37
CA GLU A 79 -18.08 -8.34 -15.69
C GLU A 79 -16.82 -7.52 -15.91
N LEU A 80 -16.47 -6.65 -14.97
CA LEU A 80 -15.27 -5.82 -15.07
C LEU A 80 -13.99 -6.66 -15.13
N ALA A 81 -13.88 -7.72 -14.32
CA ALA A 81 -12.72 -8.62 -14.36
C ALA A 81 -12.60 -9.36 -15.69
N ARG A 82 -13.75 -9.82 -16.24
CA ARG A 82 -13.81 -10.46 -17.56
C ARG A 82 -13.37 -9.48 -18.65
N ASP A 83 -13.92 -8.27 -18.67
CA ASP A 83 -13.64 -7.25 -19.68
C ASP A 83 -12.18 -6.74 -19.54
N ALA A 84 -11.63 -6.74 -18.32
CA ALA A 84 -10.23 -6.43 -18.06
C ALA A 84 -9.27 -7.56 -18.47
N GLY A 85 -9.75 -8.80 -18.63
CA GLY A 85 -8.93 -9.98 -18.93
C GLY A 85 -8.15 -10.50 -17.71
N ILE A 86 -8.67 -10.32 -16.50
CA ILE A 86 -8.06 -10.80 -15.25
C ILE A 86 -8.96 -11.84 -14.57
N PRO A 87 -8.40 -12.77 -13.76
CA PRO A 87 -9.24 -13.68 -12.98
C PRO A 87 -10.11 -12.89 -11.99
N LYS A 88 -11.33 -13.36 -11.74
CA LYS A 88 -12.28 -12.72 -10.81
C LYS A 88 -11.62 -12.57 -9.43
N PRO A 89 -11.42 -11.33 -8.94
CA PRO A 89 -10.85 -11.11 -7.61
C PRO A 89 -11.86 -11.52 -6.53
N ARG A 90 -11.36 -11.85 -5.34
CA ARG A 90 -12.22 -12.07 -4.17
C ARG A 90 -12.83 -10.75 -3.72
N ILE A 91 -14.11 -10.77 -3.36
CA ILE A 91 -14.87 -9.57 -3.02
C ILE A 91 -15.07 -9.55 -1.51
N GLY A 92 -14.62 -8.48 -0.87
CA GLY A 92 -14.77 -8.27 0.55
C GLY A 92 -15.55 -7.00 0.86
N ILE A 93 -16.21 -6.99 2.01
CA ILE A 93 -16.90 -5.82 2.54
C ILE A 93 -16.30 -5.49 3.92
N ALA A 94 -15.89 -4.24 4.09
CA ALA A 94 -15.43 -3.70 5.36
C ALA A 94 -16.56 -2.92 6.03
N ARG A 95 -16.91 -3.30 7.26
CA ARG A 95 -17.98 -2.66 8.04
C ARG A 95 -17.49 -1.38 8.73
N ILE A 96 -17.06 -0.42 7.91
CA ILE A 96 -16.59 0.89 8.35
C ILE A 96 -17.40 2.00 7.65
N PRO A 97 -17.74 3.09 8.37
CA PRO A 97 -18.58 4.16 7.82
C PRO A 97 -17.83 5.05 6.83
N ILE A 98 -16.49 5.02 6.85
CA ILE A 98 -15.66 5.82 5.95
C ILE A 98 -15.81 5.27 4.52
N PRO A 99 -16.29 6.08 3.57
CA PRO A 99 -16.52 5.61 2.20
C PRO A 99 -15.18 5.38 1.50
N ASN A 100 -14.88 4.13 1.17
CA ASN A 100 -13.65 3.75 0.48
C ASN A 100 -13.84 2.45 -0.31
N ALA A 101 -13.04 2.27 -1.36
CA ALA A 101 -12.82 1.01 -2.05
C ALA A 101 -11.34 0.86 -2.34
N PHE A 102 -10.85 -0.37 -2.34
CA PHE A 102 -9.43 -0.62 -2.61
C PHE A 102 -9.22 -2.03 -3.13
N ALA A 103 -8.28 -2.17 -4.06
CA ALA A 103 -7.79 -3.44 -4.53
C ALA A 103 -6.40 -3.78 -3.97
N PHE A 104 -6.20 -5.04 -3.60
CA PHE A 104 -4.91 -5.53 -3.12
C PHE A 104 -4.71 -6.99 -3.50
N GLY A 105 -3.46 -7.43 -3.51
CA GLY A 105 -3.10 -8.79 -3.86
C GLY A 105 -1.63 -8.90 -4.21
N ARG A 106 -1.08 -10.10 -4.06
CA ARG A 106 0.34 -10.39 -4.35
C ARG A 106 0.59 -10.66 -5.83
N TRP A 107 -0.38 -11.31 -6.46
CA TRP A 107 -0.34 -11.77 -7.84
C TRP A 107 -1.70 -11.52 -8.48
N ALA A 108 -1.75 -11.47 -9.81
CA ALA A 108 -3.01 -11.32 -10.54
C ALA A 108 -4.07 -12.37 -10.13
N LYS A 109 -3.64 -13.59 -9.75
CA LYS A 109 -4.51 -14.68 -9.28
C LYS A 109 -4.98 -14.56 -7.83
N ASP A 110 -4.34 -13.74 -7.00
CA ASP A 110 -4.70 -13.47 -5.59
C ASP A 110 -5.26 -12.05 -5.43
N GLY A 111 -5.85 -11.51 -6.50
CA GLY A 111 -6.49 -10.20 -6.48
C GLY A 111 -7.71 -10.22 -5.56
N ARG A 112 -7.83 -9.17 -4.74
CA ARG A 112 -8.94 -8.92 -3.84
C ARG A 112 -9.40 -7.50 -4.06
N VAL A 113 -10.71 -7.30 -4.06
CA VAL A 113 -11.34 -6.00 -4.12
C VAL A 113 -12.22 -5.88 -2.88
N CYS A 114 -12.04 -4.80 -2.13
CA CYS A 114 -12.81 -4.53 -0.93
C CYS A 114 -13.54 -3.20 -1.07
N VAL A 115 -14.79 -3.18 -0.63
CA VAL A 115 -15.63 -1.98 -0.56
C VAL A 115 -16.08 -1.78 0.87
N THR A 116 -16.23 -0.55 1.32
CA THR A 116 -16.79 -0.26 2.64
C THR A 116 -18.32 -0.16 2.60
N GLU A 117 -18.99 -0.38 3.73
CA GLU A 117 -20.43 -0.05 3.83
C GLU A 117 -20.69 1.43 3.54
N GLY A 118 -19.77 2.32 3.96
CA GLY A 118 -19.83 3.74 3.65
C GLY A 118 -19.90 4.05 2.16
N ILE A 119 -19.10 3.39 1.32
CA ILE A 119 -19.11 3.66 -0.13
C ILE A 119 -20.38 3.12 -0.80
N MET A 120 -20.87 1.96 -0.36
CA MET A 120 -22.09 1.35 -0.91
C MET A 120 -23.33 2.17 -0.59
N ASN A 121 -23.37 2.84 0.57
CA ASN A 121 -24.48 3.71 0.94
C ASN A 121 -24.40 5.09 0.29
N LEU A 122 -23.21 5.51 -0.14
CA LEU A 122 -22.95 6.85 -0.67
C LEU A 122 -23.08 6.93 -2.20
N LEU A 123 -22.63 5.88 -2.90
CA LEU A 123 -22.57 5.86 -4.36
C LEU A 123 -23.75 5.10 -4.96
N ASN A 124 -24.25 5.56 -6.12
CA ASN A 124 -25.17 4.75 -6.90
C ASN A 124 -24.42 3.63 -7.67
N GLU A 125 -25.17 2.70 -8.25
CA GLU A 125 -24.59 1.53 -8.95
C GLU A 125 -23.60 1.91 -10.06
N LYS A 126 -23.87 2.98 -10.82
CA LYS A 126 -22.99 3.42 -11.92
C LYS A 126 -21.70 4.06 -11.41
N GLU A 127 -21.79 4.83 -10.33
CA GLU A 127 -20.63 5.42 -9.63
C GLU A 127 -19.79 4.34 -8.98
N LEU A 128 -20.41 3.39 -8.29
CA LEU A 128 -19.73 2.26 -7.67
C LEU A 128 -19.03 1.39 -8.72
N ARG A 129 -19.70 1.11 -9.85
CA ARG A 129 -19.08 0.41 -10.99
C ARG A 129 -17.86 1.16 -11.51
N ALA A 130 -17.93 2.49 -11.63
CA ALA A 130 -16.80 3.30 -12.10
C ALA A 130 -15.59 3.24 -11.14
N VAL A 131 -15.83 3.31 -9.84
CA VAL A 131 -14.76 3.14 -8.82
C VAL A 131 -14.18 1.73 -8.88
N LEU A 132 -15.02 0.70 -8.97
CA LEU A 132 -14.55 -0.68 -9.10
C LEU A 132 -13.75 -0.91 -10.39
N ALA A 133 -14.10 -0.24 -11.49
CA ALA A 133 -13.37 -0.32 -12.74
C ALA A 133 -11.97 0.32 -12.63
N HIS A 134 -11.85 1.42 -11.89
CA HIS A 134 -10.57 2.04 -11.56
C HIS A 134 -9.70 1.08 -10.71
N GLU A 135 -10.25 0.51 -9.64
CA GLU A 135 -9.55 -0.46 -8.78
C GLU A 135 -9.12 -1.74 -9.53
N ILE A 136 -9.96 -2.24 -10.43
CA ILE A 136 -9.63 -3.39 -11.29
C ILE A 136 -8.51 -3.05 -12.28
N SER A 137 -8.44 -1.81 -12.75
CA SER A 137 -7.36 -1.35 -13.62
C SER A 137 -6.00 -1.37 -12.91
N HIS A 138 -5.94 -1.01 -11.61
CA HIS A 138 -4.74 -1.17 -10.81
C HIS A 138 -4.28 -2.64 -10.70
N LEU A 139 -5.22 -3.57 -10.49
CA LEU A 139 -4.92 -5.01 -10.47
C LEU A 139 -4.36 -5.51 -11.80
N LYS A 140 -4.97 -5.07 -12.92
CA LYS A 140 -4.54 -5.42 -14.27
C LYS A 140 -3.12 -4.92 -14.55
N HIS A 141 -2.83 -3.67 -14.20
CA HIS A 141 -1.53 -3.06 -14.44
C HIS A 141 -0.45 -3.44 -13.42
N LYS A 142 -0.83 -4.15 -12.35
CA LYS A 142 0.06 -4.60 -11.25
C LYS A 142 0.76 -3.43 -10.57
N ASP A 143 0.03 -2.34 -10.34
CA ASP A 143 0.62 -1.09 -9.89
C ASP A 143 1.33 -1.22 -8.54
N VAL A 144 0.79 -2.02 -7.61
CA VAL A 144 1.43 -2.35 -6.33
C VAL A 144 2.83 -2.92 -6.53
N ALA A 145 3.00 -3.87 -7.47
CA ALA A 145 4.31 -4.49 -7.73
C ALA A 145 5.29 -3.48 -8.34
N ILE A 146 4.81 -2.63 -9.24
CA ILE A 146 5.64 -1.64 -9.94
C ILE A 146 6.10 -0.55 -8.98
N ILE A 147 5.18 0.01 -8.18
CA ILE A 147 5.52 1.01 -7.16
C ILE A 147 6.49 0.40 -6.14
N THR A 148 6.22 -0.81 -5.65
CA THR A 148 7.11 -1.51 -4.70
C THR A 148 8.52 -1.68 -5.28
N MET A 149 8.65 -2.10 -6.54
CA MET A 149 9.94 -2.28 -7.19
C MET A 149 10.71 -0.97 -7.34
N ILE A 150 10.04 0.11 -7.75
CA ILE A 150 10.68 1.43 -7.92
C ILE A 150 11.04 2.03 -6.55
N SER A 151 10.24 1.79 -5.52
CA SER A 151 10.49 2.24 -4.13
C SER A 151 11.73 1.63 -3.48
N VAL A 152 12.33 0.58 -4.05
CA VAL A 152 13.60 0.02 -3.57
C VAL A 152 14.74 1.05 -3.69
N ILE A 153 14.74 1.86 -4.75
CA ILE A 153 15.79 2.87 -5.00
C ILE A 153 15.87 3.90 -3.86
N PRO A 154 14.80 4.68 -3.55
CA PRO A 154 14.85 5.62 -2.45
C PRO A 154 15.11 4.93 -1.11
N MET A 155 14.62 3.71 -0.89
CA MET A 155 14.89 2.96 0.34
C MET A 155 16.39 2.69 0.53
N ILE A 156 17.10 2.28 -0.52
CA ILE A 156 18.55 2.07 -0.49
C ILE A 156 19.27 3.40 -0.25
N CYS A 157 18.90 4.47 -0.97
CA CYS A 157 19.52 5.80 -0.79
C CYS A 157 19.32 6.33 0.64
N TRP A 158 18.13 6.15 1.21
CA TRP A 158 17.83 6.49 2.60
C TRP A 158 18.69 5.70 3.58
N TYR A 159 18.81 4.38 3.37
CA TYR A 159 19.66 3.53 4.21
C TYR A 159 21.13 3.99 4.18
N PHE A 160 21.69 4.27 3.00
CA PHE A 160 23.05 4.79 2.88
C PHE A 160 23.20 6.17 3.53
N ALA A 161 22.27 7.09 3.29
CA ALA A 161 22.28 8.40 3.92
C ALA A 161 22.28 8.28 5.45
N TRP A 162 21.40 7.45 6.00
CA TRP A 162 21.29 7.24 7.44
C TRP A 162 22.57 6.64 8.04
N ASN A 163 23.11 5.59 7.43
CA ASN A 163 24.34 4.96 7.91
C ASN A 163 25.52 5.93 7.85
N GLN A 164 25.69 6.69 6.78
CA GLN A 164 26.83 7.57 6.63
C GLN A 164 26.74 8.84 7.50
N LEU A 165 25.53 9.31 7.81
CA LEU A 165 25.31 10.49 8.66
C LEU A 165 25.33 10.16 10.16
N PHE A 166 24.86 8.97 10.56
CA PHE A 166 24.64 8.62 11.97
C PHE A 166 25.53 7.47 12.50
N SER A 167 26.31 6.78 11.64
CA SER A 167 27.29 5.78 12.11
C SER A 167 28.56 6.47 12.64
N GLY A 168 28.89 6.24 13.92
CA GLY A 168 29.98 6.88 14.66
C GLY A 168 31.40 6.39 14.32
N GLY A 169 31.74 6.18 13.05
CA GLY A 169 33.06 5.75 12.60
C GLY A 169 34.12 6.86 12.56
N ARG A 170 35.41 6.49 12.68
CA ARG A 170 36.59 7.40 12.76
C ARG A 170 36.83 8.27 11.50
N GLU A 171 36.23 7.96 10.35
CA GLU A 171 36.38 8.73 9.11
C GLU A 171 35.20 9.67 8.84
N ARG A 172 35.00 10.63 9.73
CA ARG A 172 33.84 11.53 9.74
C ARG A 172 33.75 12.48 8.54
N GLY A 173 34.88 12.86 7.94
CA GLY A 173 34.94 13.89 6.88
C GLY A 173 34.27 13.47 5.56
N ASN A 174 34.70 12.34 4.99
CA ASN A 174 34.13 11.83 3.74
C ASN A 174 32.76 11.17 3.94
N GLY A 175 32.51 10.57 5.10
CA GLY A 175 31.23 9.92 5.40
C GLY A 175 30.05 10.90 5.36
N ILE A 176 30.19 12.09 5.96
CA ILE A 176 29.11 13.08 5.99
C ILE A 176 28.78 13.58 4.58
N LEU A 177 29.78 13.86 3.74
CA LEU A 177 29.54 14.32 2.37
C LEU A 177 28.79 13.27 1.54
N ILE A 178 29.22 12.00 1.61
CA ILE A 178 28.55 10.88 0.95
C ILE A 178 27.11 10.74 1.47
N GLY A 179 26.91 10.91 2.78
CA GLY A 179 25.59 10.87 3.41
C GLY A 179 24.65 11.98 2.92
N ILE A 180 25.15 13.21 2.78
CA ILE A 180 24.38 14.35 2.25
C ILE A 180 24.01 14.11 0.78
N VAL A 181 24.95 13.64 -0.04
CA VAL A 181 24.68 13.32 -1.46
C VAL A 181 23.63 12.21 -1.57
N ALA A 182 23.76 11.14 -0.77
CA ALA A 182 22.78 10.06 -0.72
C ALA A 182 21.39 10.56 -0.27
N LEU A 183 21.33 11.51 0.66
CA LEU A 183 20.07 12.13 1.11
C LEU A 183 19.41 12.95 0.00
N ILE A 184 20.19 13.73 -0.76
CA ILE A 184 19.68 14.49 -1.92
C ILE A 184 19.12 13.53 -2.97
N ILE A 185 19.85 12.46 -3.29
CA ILE A 185 19.40 11.44 -4.24
C ILE A 185 18.13 10.74 -3.73
N TYR A 186 18.06 10.42 -2.44
CA TYR A 186 16.83 9.90 -1.81
C TYR A 186 15.63 10.83 -2.02
N LEU A 187 15.79 12.14 -1.77
CA LEU A 187 14.71 13.10 -1.95
C LEU A 187 14.25 13.17 -3.41
N ILE A 188 15.18 13.22 -4.36
CA ILE A 188 14.87 13.24 -5.80
C ILE A 188 14.14 11.96 -6.21
N THR A 189 14.68 10.79 -5.86
CA THR A 189 14.10 9.50 -6.23
C THR A 189 12.74 9.27 -5.58
N ASN A 190 12.54 9.72 -4.34
CA ASN A 190 11.23 9.67 -3.68
C ASN A 190 10.20 10.56 -4.41
N LEU A 191 10.58 11.77 -4.85
CA LEU A 191 9.71 12.62 -5.66
C LEU A 191 9.35 11.95 -7.01
N LEU A 192 10.31 11.26 -7.64
CA LEU A 192 10.05 10.49 -8.86
C LEU A 192 9.06 9.34 -8.61
N VAL A 193 9.17 8.63 -7.48
CA VAL A 193 8.20 7.58 -7.11
C VAL A 193 6.79 8.17 -6.94
N LEU A 194 6.67 9.31 -6.24
CA LEU A 194 5.39 10.00 -6.07
C LEU A 194 4.80 10.44 -7.41
N TYR A 195 5.64 10.92 -8.33
CA TYR A 195 5.21 11.29 -9.67
C TYR A 195 4.74 10.07 -10.49
N VAL A 196 5.47 8.96 -10.42
CA VAL A 196 5.06 7.69 -11.04
C VAL A 196 3.73 7.21 -10.46
N SER A 197 3.53 7.30 -9.14
CA SER A 197 2.25 6.98 -8.51
C SER A 197 1.11 7.79 -9.12
N ARG A 198 1.29 9.11 -9.31
CA ARG A 198 0.28 9.96 -9.96
C ARG A 198 0.02 9.56 -11.41
N ILE A 199 1.05 9.18 -12.17
CA ILE A 199 0.86 8.67 -13.53
C ILE A 199 0.01 7.40 -13.52
N ARG A 200 0.18 6.51 -12.53
CA ARG A 200 -0.61 5.29 -12.41
C ARG A 200 -2.09 5.56 -12.13
N GLU A 201 -2.42 6.57 -11.34
CA GLU A 201 -3.81 7.03 -11.17
C GLU A 201 -4.44 7.41 -12.51
N TYR A 202 -3.74 8.18 -13.35
CA TYR A 202 -4.24 8.54 -14.69
C TYR A 202 -4.45 7.32 -15.60
N TYR A 203 -3.58 6.33 -15.52
CA TYR A 203 -3.76 5.05 -16.24
C TYR A 203 -4.94 4.24 -15.70
N ALA A 204 -5.21 4.29 -14.41
CA ALA A 204 -6.35 3.64 -13.80
C ALA A 204 -7.67 4.33 -14.18
N ASP A 205 -7.69 5.67 -14.24
CA ASP A 205 -8.82 6.46 -14.73
C ASP A 205 -9.11 6.16 -16.21
N GLU A 206 -8.08 6.14 -17.05
CA GLU A 206 -8.21 5.75 -18.46
C GLU A 206 -8.69 4.29 -18.59
N GLY A 207 -8.16 3.40 -17.75
CA GLY A 207 -8.58 2.00 -17.67
C GLY A 207 -10.06 1.84 -17.31
N ALA A 208 -10.56 2.61 -16.33
CA ALA A 208 -11.96 2.61 -15.94
C ALA A 208 -12.88 3.00 -17.11
N VAL A 209 -12.47 3.99 -17.90
CA VAL A 209 -13.20 4.42 -19.11
C VAL A 209 -13.16 3.35 -20.20
N LYS A 210 -12.01 2.73 -20.44
CA LYS A 210 -11.86 1.61 -21.38
C LYS A 210 -12.69 0.39 -20.99
N LEU A 211 -12.96 0.20 -19.69
CA LEU A 211 -13.86 -0.83 -19.16
C LEU A 211 -15.36 -0.44 -19.22
N GLY A 212 -15.70 0.64 -19.93
CA GLY A 212 -17.07 1.06 -20.19
C GLY A 212 -17.68 1.99 -19.15
N SER A 213 -16.89 2.53 -18.22
CA SER A 213 -17.38 3.52 -17.26
C SER A 213 -17.40 4.92 -17.89
N SER A 214 -18.47 5.68 -17.66
CA SER A 214 -18.50 7.09 -18.10
C SER A 214 -17.59 7.94 -17.21
N PRO A 215 -16.74 8.83 -17.78
CA PRO A 215 -15.91 9.76 -17.01
C PRO A 215 -16.71 10.60 -16.00
N HIS A 216 -17.96 10.93 -16.33
CA HIS A 216 -18.83 11.70 -15.45
C HIS A 216 -19.19 10.95 -14.15
N HIS A 217 -19.35 9.62 -14.22
CA HIS A 217 -19.62 8.80 -13.03
C HIS A 217 -18.40 8.72 -12.12
N LEU A 218 -17.19 8.65 -12.67
CA LEU A 218 -15.97 8.66 -11.89
C LEU A 218 -15.76 10.02 -11.20
N ALA A 219 -15.96 11.12 -11.92
CA ALA A 219 -15.89 12.47 -11.35
C ALA A 219 -16.94 12.70 -10.24
N SER A 220 -18.18 12.26 -10.46
CA SER A 220 -19.25 12.35 -9.45
C SER A 220 -18.94 11.49 -8.22
N ALA A 221 -18.42 10.27 -8.43
CA ALA A 221 -18.00 9.40 -7.34
C ALA A 221 -16.88 10.03 -6.51
N LEU A 222 -15.83 10.56 -7.14
CA LEU A 222 -14.73 11.26 -6.45
C LEU A 222 -15.24 12.46 -5.64
N TYR A 223 -16.13 13.26 -6.22
CA TYR A 223 -16.76 14.37 -5.50
C TYR A 223 -17.48 13.89 -4.24
N LYS A 224 -18.32 12.85 -4.36
CA LYS A 224 -19.04 12.27 -3.22
C LYS A 224 -18.10 11.67 -2.20
N LEU A 225 -17.05 10.95 -2.60
CA LEU A 225 -16.06 10.36 -1.70
C LEU A 225 -15.34 11.42 -0.87
N VAL A 226 -14.91 12.52 -1.48
CA VAL A 226 -14.25 13.63 -0.80
C VAL A 226 -15.19 14.30 0.22
N TYR A 227 -16.41 14.65 -0.20
CA TYR A 227 -17.38 15.29 0.70
C TYR A 227 -17.94 14.34 1.77
N GLY A 228 -18.15 13.08 1.41
CA GLY A 228 -18.64 12.02 2.28
C GLY A 228 -17.62 11.76 3.39
N SER A 229 -16.34 11.58 3.03
CA SER A 229 -15.27 11.40 4.01
C SER A 229 -15.12 12.58 4.97
N ALA A 230 -15.35 13.81 4.51
CA ALA A 230 -15.32 15.00 5.36
C ALA A 230 -16.52 15.11 6.34
N ARG A 231 -17.63 14.44 6.05
CA ARG A 231 -18.87 14.47 6.86
C ARG A 231 -18.97 13.32 7.87
N VAL A 232 -18.11 12.29 7.77
CA VAL A 232 -18.11 11.19 8.72
C VAL A 232 -17.68 11.72 10.10
N SER A 233 -18.49 11.43 11.12
CA SER A 233 -18.21 11.75 12.52
C SER A 233 -16.87 11.17 12.94
N LYS A 234 -16.10 11.90 13.76
CA LYS A 234 -14.79 11.47 14.28
C LYS A 234 -14.89 10.44 15.42
N GLU A 235 -16.08 9.89 15.66
CA GLU A 235 -16.34 8.93 16.73
C GLU A 235 -15.66 7.57 16.48
#